data_AF-A0A353RPU5-F1
#
_entry.id   AF-A0A353RPU5-F1
#
_cell.length_a   1.000
_cell.length_b   1.000
_cell.length_c   1.000
_cell.angle_alpha   90.00
_cell.angle_beta   90.00
_cell.angle_gamma   90.00
#
_symmetry.space_group_name_H-M   'P 1'
#
loop_
_entity.id
_entity.type
_entity.pdbx_description
1 polymer ?
#
loop_
_entity_poly.entity_id
_entity_poly.type
_entity_poly.pdbx_seq_one_letter_code
_entity_poly.pdbx_strand_id
1 'polypeptide(L)' 'MGQFFNRHNNYGITVSSDNEGIAIELNIIIEYGLRIKTVADSVAESVKYNVEKTMGIPVTRVDVHVRGLRISNPD' A
#
# COMPACT_ATOMS: atom_id res chain seq x y z
N MET A 1 -10.69 -8.81 18.46
CA MET A 1 -11.10 -8.38 17.11
C MET A 1 -11.46 -6.90 17.18
N GLY A 2 -10.46 -6.00 17.23
CA GLY A 2 -10.69 -4.58 17.43
C GLY A 2 -10.76 -3.85 16.10
N GLN A 3 -11.97 -3.55 15.61
CA GLN A 3 -12.15 -2.54 14.57
C GLN A 3 -11.96 -1.17 15.20
N PHE A 4 -10.82 -0.54 14.95
CA PHE A 4 -10.62 0.87 15.26
C PHE A 4 -11.25 1.69 14.14
N PHE A 5 -12.43 2.24 14.42
CA PHE A 5 -13.02 3.35 13.68
C PHE A 5 -12.02 4.52 13.68
N ASN A 6 -11.42 4.85 12.54
CA ASN A 6 -10.74 6.12 12.38
C ASN A 6 -11.30 6.86 11.16
N ARG A 7 -11.93 8.01 11.43
CA ARG A 7 -12.79 8.76 10.51
C ARG A 7 -12.03 9.62 9.49
N HIS A 8 -10.79 9.27 9.16
CA HIS A 8 -9.96 9.95 8.15
C HIS A 8 -9.03 8.96 7.42
N ASN A 9 -9.56 7.97 6.70
CA ASN A 9 -8.77 6.94 6.02
C ASN A 9 -8.33 7.31 4.59
N ASN A 10 -8.00 8.57 4.31
CA ASN A 10 -7.58 8.94 2.95
C ASN A 10 -6.09 8.71 2.68
N TYR A 11 -5.27 8.51 3.73
CA TYR A 11 -3.82 8.32 3.62
C TYR A 11 -3.35 7.33 4.70
N GLY A 12 -2.56 6.33 4.33
CA GLY A 12 -2.04 5.34 5.28
C GLY A 12 -1.99 3.91 4.75
N ILE A 13 -1.73 2.97 5.66
CA ILE A 13 -1.58 1.54 5.39
C ILE A 13 -2.61 0.80 6.26
N THR A 14 -3.48 0.01 5.63
CA THR A 14 -4.39 -0.90 6.34
C THR A 14 -3.85 -2.31 6.23
N VAL A 15 -3.81 -3.02 7.36
CA VAL A 15 -3.33 -4.40 7.42
C VAL A 15 -4.42 -5.26 8.03
N SER A 16 -4.78 -6.34 7.34
CA SER A 16 -5.71 -7.35 7.83
C SER A 16 -5.07 -8.72 7.77
N SER A 17 -5.17 -9.47 8.86
CA SER A 17 -4.66 -10.84 8.96
C SER A 17 -5.82 -11.82 9.09
N ASP A 18 -5.74 -12.93 8.38
CA ASP A 18 -6.64 -14.08 8.52
C ASP A 18 -5.82 -15.38 8.63
N ASN A 19 -6.49 -16.52 8.45
CA ASN A 19 -5.84 -17.83 8.51
C ASN A 19 -4.95 -18.12 7.30
N GLU A 20 -5.13 -17.42 6.18
CA GLU A 20 -4.39 -17.62 4.93
C GLU A 20 -3.16 -16.72 4.83
N GLY A 21 -3.13 -15.61 5.58
CA GLY A 21 -1.94 -14.78 5.76
C GLY A 21 -2.27 -13.32 6.02
N ILE A 22 -1.43 -12.42 5.51
CA ILE A 22 -1.62 -10.98 5.64
C ILE A 22 -2.06 -10.37 4.31
N ALA A 23 -3.12 -9.57 4.35
CA ALA A 23 -3.50 -8.65 3.29
C ALA A 23 -3.14 -7.20 3.67
N ILE A 24 -2.59 -6.46 2.72
CA ILE A 24 -2.09 -5.09 2.92
C ILE A 24 -2.75 -4.17 1.89
N GLU A 25 -3.29 -3.06 2.35
CA GLU A 25 -3.81 -1.99 1.50
C GLU A 25 -3.02 -0.70 1.73
N LEU A 26 -2.45 -0.15 0.65
CA LEU A 26 -1.63 1.06 0.65
C LEU A 26 -2.38 2.20 -0.03
N ASN A 27 -2.52 3.33 0.65
CA ASN A 27 -3.10 4.54 0.09
C ASN A 27 -1.99 5.59 -0.10
N ILE A 28 -1.55 5.78 -1.34
CA ILE A 28 -0.37 6.59 -1.68
C ILE A 28 -0.72 7.78 -2.59
N ILE A 29 0.13 8.81 -2.52
CA ILE A 29 0.20 9.90 -3.50
C ILE A 29 1.49 9.70 -4.28
N ILE A 30 1.43 9.81 -5.60
CA ILE A 30 2.60 9.62 -6.47
C ILE A 30 3.00 10.93 -7.12
N GLU A 31 4.26 11.02 -7.53
CA GLU A 31 4.76 12.20 -8.23
C GLU A 31 4.27 12.26 -9.69
N TYR A 32 3.95 13.46 -10.16
CA TYR A 32 3.64 13.70 -11.57
C TYR A 32 4.85 13.36 -12.46
N GLY A 33 4.58 12.84 -13.65
CA GLY A 33 5.61 12.40 -14.59
C GLY A 33 6.00 10.93 -14.45
N LEU A 34 5.50 10.24 -13.42
CA LEU A 34 5.67 8.79 -13.25
C LEU A 34 4.48 8.00 -13.81
N ARG A 35 4.76 6.83 -14.38
CA ARG A 35 3.72 5.90 -14.82
C ARG A 35 3.10 5.22 -13.60
N ILE A 36 1.85 5.56 -13.32
CA ILE A 36 1.06 5.05 -12.18
C ILE A 36 1.17 3.54 -12.04
N LYS A 37 0.94 2.81 -13.13
CA LYS A 37 0.98 1.34 -13.14
C LYS A 37 2.35 0.80 -12.70
N THR A 38 3.43 1.35 -13.24
CA THR A 38 4.79 0.90 -12.93
C THR A 38 5.14 1.12 -11.47
N VAL A 39 4.77 2.29 -10.92
CA VAL A 39 5.00 2.59 -9.50
C VAL A 39 4.15 1.68 -8.61
N ALA A 40 2.88 1.49 -8.94
CA ALA A 40 1.99 0.63 -8.16
C ALA A 40 2.47 -0.83 -8.14
N ASP A 41 2.82 -1.39 -9.30
CA ASP A 41 3.34 -2.75 -9.42
C ASP A 41 4.63 -2.93 -8.61
N SER A 42 5.58 -1.98 -8.74
CA SER A 42 6.86 -2.01 -8.02
C SER A 42 6.69 -1.90 -6.50
N VAL A 43 5.81 -1.02 -6.03
CA VAL A 43 5.49 -0.87 -4.60
C VAL A 43 4.84 -2.14 -4.07
N ALA A 44 3.87 -2.72 -4.79
CA ALA A 44 3.20 -3.94 -4.38
C ALA A 44 4.18 -5.12 -4.23
N GLU A 45 5.05 -5.32 -5.23
CA GLU A 45 6.09 -6.36 -5.20
C GLU A 45 7.09 -6.15 -4.06
N SER A 46 7.59 -4.92 -3.91
CA SER A 46 8.55 -4.58 -2.86
C SER A 46 7.96 -4.80 -1.47
N VAL A 47 6.73 -4.35 -1.23
CA VAL A 47 6.06 -4.53 0.07
C VAL A 47 5.83 -6.01 0.34
N LYS A 48 5.30 -6.76 -0.63
CA LYS A 48 5.08 -8.20 -0.50
C LYS A 48 6.37 -8.91 -0.11
N TYR A 49 7.43 -8.75 -0.89
CA TYR A 49 8.70 -9.42 -0.68
C TYR A 49 9.31 -9.07 0.69
N ASN A 50 9.35 -7.79 1.05
CA ASN A 50 9.97 -7.38 2.32
C ASN A 50 9.16 -7.86 3.52
N VAL A 51 7.82 -7.79 3.49
CA VAL A 51 6.98 -8.24 4.60
C VAL A 51 7.06 -9.75 4.76
N GLU A 52 6.96 -10.52 3.68
CA GLU A 52 7.12 -11.99 3.72
C GLU A 52 8.49 -12.38 4.27
N LYS A 53 9.55 -11.72 3.81
CA LYS A 53 10.92 -11.99 4.27
C LYS A 53 11.14 -11.65 5.74
N THR A 54 10.60 -10.52 6.21
CA THR A 54 10.80 -10.06 7.59
C THR A 54 9.96 -10.84 8.59
N MET A 55 8.70 -11.16 8.24
CA MET A 55 7.76 -11.78 9.17
C MET A 55 7.70 -13.31 9.05
N GLY A 56 8.20 -13.88 7.96
CA GLY A 56 8.19 -15.34 7.74
C GLY A 56 6.79 -15.93 7.51
N ILE A 57 5.82 -15.09 7.14
CA ILE A 57 4.42 -15.45 6.90
C ILE A 57 3.98 -14.98 5.52
N PRO A 58 3.08 -15.71 4.84
CA PRO A 58 2.65 -15.37 3.49
C PRO A 58 1.84 -14.06 3.46
N VAL A 59 2.08 -13.25 2.44
CA VAL A 59 1.26 -12.08 2.12
C VAL A 59 0.33 -12.46 0.97
N THR A 60 -0.96 -12.53 1.27
CA THR A 60 -1.99 -13.00 0.33
C THR A 60 -2.22 -11.99 -0.78
N ARG A 61 -2.25 -10.69 -0.45
CA ARG A 61 -2.41 -9.61 -1.42
C ARG A 61 -1.83 -8.29 -0.92
N VAL A 62 -1.43 -7.45 -1.88
CA VAL A 62 -1.04 -6.06 -1.65
C VAL A 62 -1.81 -5.18 -2.64
N ASP A 63 -2.77 -4.42 -2.12
CA ASP A 63 -3.62 -3.52 -2.88
C ASP A 63 -3.06 -2.09 -2.80
N VAL A 64 -2.78 -1.46 -3.94
CA VAL A 64 -2.22 -0.10 -4.00
C VAL A 64 -3.23 0.87 -4.60
N HIS A 65 -3.71 1.79 -3.77
CA HIS A 65 -4.61 2.86 -4.16
C HIS A 65 -3.86 4.18 -4.31
N VAL A 66 -3.84 4.69 -5.54
CA VAL A 66 -3.30 6.02 -5.82
C VAL A 66 -4.42 7.04 -5.64
N ARG A 67 -4.28 7.88 -4.61
CA ARG A 67 -5.31 8.87 -4.21
C ARG A 67 -5.09 10.25 -4.83
N GLY A 68 -3.92 10.50 -5.40
CA GLY A 68 -3.62 11.75 -6.07
C GLY A 68 -2.22 11.78 -6.66
N LEU A 69 -1.96 12.86 -7.40
CA LEU A 69 -0.64 13.21 -7.90
C LEU A 69 -0.11 14.41 -7.11
N ARG A 70 1.17 14.37 -6.75
CA ARG A 70 1.91 15.53 -6.24
C ARG A 70 2.76 16.11 -7.36
N ILE A 71 2.70 17.42 -7.53
CA ILE A 71 3.56 18.15 -8.45
C ILE A 71 4.63 18.84 -7.61
N SER A 72 5.88 18.41 -7.76
CA SER A 72 7.02 18.92 -7.00
C SER A 72 7.82 19.97 -7.80
N ASN A 73 7.14 20.85 -8.55
CA ASN A 73 7.59 22.22 -8.90
C ASN A 73 6.56 22.85 -9.86
N PRO A 74 5.86 23.92 -9.44
CA PRO A 74 5.25 24.88 -10.35
C PRO A 74 6.27 25.99 -10.63
N ASP A 75 7.16 25.78 -11.60
CA ASP A 75 7.89 26.88 -12.24
C ASP A 75 7.16 27.29 -13.53
#